data_AF-A0A2N6D2T0-F1
#
_entry.id   AF-A0A2N6D2T0-F1
#
_cell.length_a   1.000
_cell.length_b   1.000
_cell.length_c   1.000
_cell.angle_alpha   90.00
_cell.angle_beta   90.00
_cell.angle_gamma   90.00
#
_symmetry.space_group_name_H-M   'P 1'
#
loop_
_entity.id
_entity.type
_entity.pdbx_description
1 polymer ?
#
loop_
_entity_poly.entity_id
_entity_poly.type
_entity_poly.pdbx_seq_one_letter_code
_entity_poly.pdbx_strand_id
1 'polypeptide(L)'
;MGRITKDVWVLMRRDYEEGLYDLGELAASADLKLETVRKRAGAEGWKRPQSDRTLRRLKNHRVQMLEAICNSTMEGLKKADDLLLECDCLRDVEVHSKTVKNYKDICIGKSPDEMLKEEQSAKPGIAELQAELETLSDEDVNAILYESEK
;
A
#
# COMPACT_ATOMS: atom_id res chain seq x y z
N MET A 1 8.52 -28.52 -11.91
CA MET A 1 7.17 -27.98 -12.18
C MET A 1 6.25 -28.43 -11.06
N GLY A 2 6.00 -27.54 -10.09
CA GLY A 2 5.12 -27.83 -8.96
C GLY A 2 3.67 -28.03 -9.42
N ARG A 3 3.00 -29.06 -8.91
CA ARG A 3 1.55 -29.23 -9.12
C ARG A 3 0.82 -28.27 -8.19
N ILE A 4 0.07 -27.33 -8.76
CA ILE A 4 -0.85 -26.50 -7.97
C ILE A 4 -1.99 -27.37 -7.43
N THR A 5 -2.30 -27.19 -6.15
CA THR A 5 -3.50 -27.78 -5.55
C THR A 5 -4.75 -27.05 -6.01
N LYS A 6 -5.90 -27.72 -5.96
CA LYS A 6 -7.19 -27.12 -6.35
C LYS A 6 -7.47 -25.84 -5.55
N ASP A 7 -7.12 -25.82 -4.27
CA ASP A 7 -7.39 -24.69 -3.37
C ASP A 7 -6.57 -23.45 -3.76
N VAL A 8 -5.28 -23.62 -4.10
CA VAL A 8 -4.43 -22.53 -4.58
C VAL A 8 -4.99 -21.96 -5.90
N TRP A 9 -5.48 -22.81 -6.80
CA TRP A 9 -6.08 -22.36 -8.05
C TRP A 9 -7.37 -21.53 -7.83
N VAL A 10 -8.22 -21.96 -6.89
CA VAL A 10 -9.44 -21.23 -6.51
C VAL A 10 -9.10 -19.89 -5.86
N LEU A 11 -8.08 -19.84 -5.00
CA LEU A 11 -7.59 -18.60 -4.40
C LEU A 11 -7.08 -17.64 -5.48
N MET A 12 -6.24 -18.12 -6.41
CA MET A 12 -5.73 -17.33 -7.53
C MET A 12 -6.86 -16.74 -8.38
N ARG A 13 -7.92 -17.53 -8.62
CA ARG A 13 -9.10 -17.06 -9.34
C ARG A 13 -9.74 -15.89 -8.61
N ARG A 14 -10.06 -16.09 -7.33
CA ARG A 14 -10.70 -15.06 -6.50
C ARG A 14 -9.87 -13.78 -6.52
N ASP A 15 -8.58 -13.87 -6.25
CA ASP A 15 -7.73 -12.70 -6.16
C ASP A 15 -7.56 -11.99 -7.53
N TYR A 16 -7.61 -12.73 -8.64
CA TYR A 16 -7.65 -12.15 -10.00
C TYR A 16 -8.97 -11.44 -10.30
N GLU A 17 -10.10 -12.08 -9.97
CA GLU A 17 -11.45 -11.56 -10.21
C GLU A 17 -11.81 -10.41 -9.25
N GLU A 18 -11.14 -10.30 -8.10
CA GLU A 18 -11.17 -9.14 -7.19
C GLU A 18 -10.19 -8.03 -7.59
N GLY A 19 -9.33 -8.28 -8.60
CA GLY A 19 -8.36 -7.30 -9.09
C GLY A 19 -7.14 -7.09 -8.20
N LEU A 20 -6.93 -7.95 -7.19
CA LEU A 20 -5.80 -7.88 -6.27
C LEU A 20 -4.47 -8.14 -6.97
N TYR A 21 -4.44 -9.11 -7.88
CA TYR A 21 -3.25 -9.49 -8.65
C TYR A 21 -3.56 -9.68 -10.14
N ASP A 22 -2.55 -9.58 -11.01
CA ASP A 22 -2.64 -10.11 -12.38
C ASP A 22 -2.12 -11.53 -12.51
N LEU A 23 -2.35 -12.11 -13.70
CA LEU A 23 -1.91 -13.45 -14.03
C LEU A 23 -0.38 -13.62 -13.97
N GLY A 24 0.40 -12.55 -14.13
CA GLY A 24 1.85 -12.56 -14.00
C GLY A 24 2.29 -12.69 -12.55
N GLU A 25 1.74 -11.85 -11.68
CA GLU A 25 1.95 -11.88 -10.22
C GLU A 25 1.51 -13.22 -9.63
N LEU A 26 0.33 -13.72 -10.05
CA LEU A 26 -0.18 -15.03 -9.63
C LEU A 26 0.67 -16.19 -10.15
N ALA A 27 1.20 -16.10 -11.37
CA ALA A 27 2.09 -17.11 -11.91
C ALA A 27 3.43 -17.15 -11.15
N ALA A 28 3.99 -15.98 -10.82
CA ALA A 28 5.22 -15.87 -10.05
C ALA A 28 5.05 -16.41 -8.61
N SER A 29 3.95 -16.07 -7.94
CA SER A 29 3.71 -16.49 -6.55
C SER A 29 3.53 -18.01 -6.40
N ALA A 30 3.09 -18.68 -7.46
CA ALA A 30 2.86 -20.13 -7.47
C ALA A 30 3.91 -20.92 -8.27
N ASP A 31 5.03 -20.29 -8.65
CA ASP A 31 6.11 -20.88 -9.46
C ASP A 31 5.60 -21.58 -10.74
N LEU A 32 4.69 -20.89 -11.45
CA LEU A 32 4.11 -21.33 -12.70
C LEU A 32 4.56 -20.47 -13.88
N LYS A 33 4.52 -21.07 -15.07
CA LYS A 33 4.63 -20.31 -16.32
C LYS A 33 3.36 -19.48 -16.53
N LEU A 34 3.52 -18.19 -16.77
CA LEU A 34 2.42 -17.26 -17.09
C LEU A 34 1.52 -17.80 -18.21
N GLU A 35 2.10 -18.40 -19.23
CA GLU A 35 1.35 -18.94 -20.38
C GLU A 35 0.39 -20.08 -19.98
N THR A 36 0.79 -20.90 -19.00
CA THR A 36 -0.05 -21.96 -18.43
C THR A 36 -1.25 -21.37 -17.69
N VAL A 37 -1.00 -20.38 -16.83
CA VAL A 37 -2.05 -19.69 -16.07
C VAL A 37 -3.01 -18.97 -17.02
N ARG A 38 -2.46 -18.26 -18.01
CA ARG A 38 -3.25 -17.52 -19.03
C ARG A 38 -4.17 -18.44 -19.83
N LYS A 39 -3.66 -19.59 -20.30
CA LYS A 39 -4.47 -20.55 -21.08
C LYS A 39 -5.62 -21.11 -20.25
N ARG A 40 -5.34 -21.49 -19.00
CA ARG A 40 -6.34 -22.09 -18.11
C ARG A 40 -7.37 -21.08 -17.62
N ALA A 41 -6.94 -19.89 -17.20
CA ALA A 41 -7.83 -18.80 -16.83
C ALA A 41 -8.75 -18.37 -17.99
N GLY A 42 -8.21 -18.34 -19.22
CA GLY A 42 -9.00 -18.07 -20.43
C GLY A 42 -10.04 -19.15 -20.72
N ALA A 43 -9.68 -20.43 -20.56
CA ALA A 43 -10.63 -21.55 -20.73
C ALA A 43 -11.73 -21.57 -19.66
N GLU A 44 -11.41 -21.16 -18.43
CA GLU A 44 -12.35 -21.06 -17.31
C GLU A 44 -13.13 -19.73 -17.27
N GLY A 45 -12.84 -18.82 -18.22
CA GLY A 45 -13.55 -17.56 -18.38
C GLY A 45 -13.39 -16.59 -17.21
N TRP A 46 -12.20 -16.54 -16.60
CA TRP A 46 -11.94 -15.61 -15.49
C TRP A 46 -12.13 -14.16 -15.96
N LYS A 47 -12.88 -13.36 -15.18
CA LYS A 47 -13.19 -11.96 -15.53
C LYS A 47 -12.63 -11.00 -14.51
N ARG A 48 -11.97 -9.97 -15.00
CA ARG A 48 -11.44 -8.91 -14.15
C ARG A 48 -12.40 -7.71 -14.07
N PRO A 49 -12.54 -7.03 -12.91
CA PRO A 49 -13.40 -5.85 -12.78
C PRO A 49 -12.93 -4.71 -13.69
N GLN A 50 -13.86 -4.02 -14.36
CA GLN A 50 -13.55 -2.94 -15.30
C GLN A 50 -13.12 -1.63 -14.60
N SER A 51 -13.49 -1.42 -13.35
CA SER A 51 -13.22 -0.20 -12.57
C SER A 51 -11.76 -0.06 -12.10
N ASP A 52 -10.92 -1.08 -12.32
CA ASP A 52 -9.66 -1.29 -11.61
C ASP A 52 -8.42 -0.71 -12.33
N ARG A 53 -8.54 -0.19 -13.56
CA ARG A 53 -7.35 0.21 -14.33
C ARG A 53 -6.59 1.39 -13.70
N THR A 54 -7.32 2.36 -13.14
CA THR A 54 -6.74 3.56 -12.49
C THR A 54 -6.20 3.23 -11.10
N LEU A 55 -6.99 2.52 -10.29
CA LEU A 55 -6.56 2.07 -8.95
C LEU A 55 -5.34 1.16 -9.04
N ARG A 56 -5.26 0.28 -10.05
CA ARG A 56 -4.09 -0.55 -10.28
C ARG A 56 -2.86 0.24 -10.68
N ARG A 57 -2.99 1.23 -11.58
CA ARG A 57 -1.88 2.14 -11.88
C ARG A 57 -1.38 2.84 -10.62
N LEU A 58 -2.29 3.29 -9.78
CA LEU A 58 -1.95 3.94 -8.51
C LEU A 58 -1.25 2.98 -7.54
N LYS A 59 -1.78 1.77 -7.37
CA LYS A 59 -1.17 0.72 -6.54
C LYS A 59 0.23 0.34 -7.05
N ASN A 60 0.38 0.09 -8.35
CA ASN A 60 1.67 -0.26 -8.94
C ASN A 60 2.68 0.89 -8.80
N HIS A 61 2.25 2.13 -9.02
CA HIS A 61 3.10 3.30 -8.79
C HIS A 61 3.51 3.40 -7.32
N ARG A 62 2.59 3.13 -6.38
CA ARG A 62 2.90 3.14 -4.94
C ARG A 62 3.92 2.05 -4.58
N VAL A 63 3.77 0.84 -5.12
CA VAL A 63 4.75 -0.24 -4.92
C VAL A 63 6.12 0.16 -5.46
N GLN A 64 6.20 0.71 -6.68
CA GLN A 64 7.45 1.19 -7.26
C GLN A 64 8.12 2.29 -6.42
N MET A 65 7.32 3.21 -5.87
CA MET A 65 7.84 4.24 -4.95
C MET A 65 8.42 3.61 -3.67
N LEU A 66 7.72 2.65 -3.08
CA LEU A 66 8.18 1.96 -1.88
C LEU A 66 9.47 1.16 -2.15
N GLU A 67 9.56 0.45 -3.27
CA GLU A 67 10.77 -0.24 -3.70
C GLU A 67 11.94 0.74 -3.90
N ALA A 68 11.69 1.88 -4.54
CA ALA A 68 12.72 2.91 -4.73
C ALA A 68 13.22 3.50 -3.40
N ILE A 69 12.32 3.76 -2.45
CA ILE A 69 12.67 4.24 -1.11
C ILE A 69 13.50 3.18 -0.38
N CYS A 70 13.05 1.92 -0.35
CA CYS A 70 13.78 0.83 0.30
C CYS A 70 15.19 0.65 -0.30
N ASN A 71 15.31 0.64 -1.62
CA ASN A 71 16.61 0.48 -2.29
C ASN A 71 17.56 1.65 -1.98
N SER A 72 17.06 2.89 -2.07
CA SER A 72 17.84 4.09 -1.74
C SER A 72 18.31 4.07 -0.28
N THR A 73 17.43 3.69 0.65
CA THR A 73 17.77 3.61 2.07
C THR A 73 18.81 2.52 2.35
N MET A 74 18.64 1.33 1.77
CA MET A 74 19.62 0.24 1.93
C MET A 74 20.98 0.60 1.36
N GLU A 75 21.03 1.32 0.23
CA GLU A 75 22.28 1.82 -0.34
C GLU A 75 22.93 2.87 0.57
N GLY A 76 22.15 3.76 1.16
CA GLY A 76 22.63 4.76 2.11
C GLY A 76 23.19 4.15 3.40
N LEU A 77 22.53 3.12 3.93
CA LEU A 77 23.03 2.34 5.08
C LEU A 77 24.34 1.63 4.74
N LYS A 78 24.41 1.01 3.56
CA LYS A 78 25.65 0.36 3.10
C LYS A 78 26.81 1.35 3.02
N LYS A 79 26.60 2.54 2.43
CA LYS A 79 27.62 3.60 2.36
C LYS A 79 28.04 4.08 3.74
N ALA A 80 27.12 4.13 4.70
CA ALA A 80 27.46 4.46 6.08
C ALA A 80 28.38 3.38 6.66
N ASP A 81 28.02 2.10 6.53
CA ASP A 81 28.83 0.99 7.04
C ASP A 81 30.22 0.94 6.37
N ASP A 82 30.30 1.22 5.07
CA ASP A 82 31.57 1.35 4.34
C ASP A 82 32.43 2.50 4.93
N LEU A 83 31.82 3.62 5.34
CA LEU A 83 32.52 4.73 5.99
C LEU A 83 33.06 4.36 7.39
N LEU A 84 32.42 3.42 8.10
CA LEU A 84 32.97 2.88 9.35
C LEU A 84 34.15 1.94 9.12
N LEU A 85 34.18 1.22 8.00
CA LEU A 85 35.29 0.33 7.66
C LEU A 85 36.60 1.11 7.43
N GLU A 86 36.50 2.35 6.93
CA GLU A 86 37.62 3.27 6.67
C GLU A 86 37.70 4.42 7.70
N CYS A 87 37.10 4.25 8.87
CA CYS A 87 36.98 5.32 9.86
C CYS A 87 38.32 5.64 10.53
N ASP A 88 38.83 6.85 10.29
CA ASP A 88 40.09 7.35 10.87
C ASP A 88 39.87 8.38 12.00
N CYS A 89 38.65 8.91 12.17
CA CYS A 89 38.38 9.91 13.19
C CYS A 89 36.95 9.90 13.77
N LEU A 90 36.78 10.51 14.94
CA LEU A 90 35.47 10.61 15.63
C LEU A 90 34.37 11.29 14.81
N ARG A 91 34.75 12.12 13.83
CA ARG A 91 33.80 12.79 12.94
C ARG A 91 33.12 11.79 12.01
N ASP A 92 33.83 10.76 11.55
CA ASP A 92 33.29 9.74 10.66
C ASP A 92 32.27 8.87 11.39
N VAL A 93 32.54 8.55 12.66
CA VAL A 93 31.58 7.89 13.56
C VAL A 93 30.32 8.73 13.77
N GLU A 94 30.46 10.06 13.92
CA GLU A 94 29.31 10.95 14.09
C GLU A 94 28.47 11.03 12.80
N VAL A 95 29.11 11.07 11.64
CA VAL A 95 28.45 11.06 10.32
C VAL A 95 27.72 9.74 10.10
N HIS A 96 28.35 8.61 10.44
CA HIS A 96 27.70 7.29 10.41
C HIS A 96 26.45 7.27 11.28
N SER A 97 26.57 7.65 12.55
CA SER A 97 25.46 7.59 13.50
C SER A 97 24.26 8.44 13.05
N LYS A 98 24.51 9.64 12.50
CA LYS A 98 23.45 10.50 11.94
C LYS A 98 22.80 9.86 10.72
N THR A 99 23.61 9.26 9.83
CA THR A 99 23.14 8.64 8.59
C THR A 99 22.26 7.41 8.89
N VAL A 100 22.72 6.54 9.79
CA VAL A 100 21.95 5.36 10.23
C VAL A 100 20.65 5.76 10.91
N LYS A 101 20.67 6.79 11.77
CA LYS A 101 19.45 7.29 12.41
C LYS A 101 18.42 7.77 11.38
N ASN A 102 18.84 8.62 10.46
CA ASN A 102 17.95 9.16 9.42
C ASN A 102 17.32 8.06 8.57
N TYR A 103 18.10 7.06 8.16
CA TYR A 103 17.61 5.96 7.34
C TYR A 103 16.73 4.97 8.11
N LYS A 104 16.99 4.76 9.40
CA LYS A 104 16.10 3.99 10.29
C LYS A 104 14.74 4.66 10.42
N ASP A 105 14.70 5.98 10.54
CA ASP A 105 13.46 6.76 10.62
C ASP A 105 12.66 6.73 9.29
N ILE A 106 13.33 6.52 8.15
CA ILE A 106 12.71 6.34 6.82
C ILE A 106 12.16 4.91 6.63
N CYS A 107 12.92 3.89 7.02
CA CYS A 107 12.53 2.48 6.85
C CYS A 107 11.53 1.98 7.88
N ILE A 108 11.61 2.48 9.12
CA ILE A 108 10.60 2.26 10.15
C ILE A 108 9.61 3.42 10.04
N GLY A 109 8.80 3.38 8.98
CA GLY A 109 7.55 4.11 9.01
C GLY A 109 6.74 3.67 10.24
N LYS A 110 5.91 4.58 10.76
CA LYS A 110 4.93 4.30 11.80
C LYS A 110 4.35 2.89 11.63
N SER A 111 4.36 2.11 12.69
CA SER A 111 3.78 0.76 12.67
C SER A 111 2.34 0.82 12.13
N PRO A 112 1.81 -0.27 11.54
CA PRO A 112 0.42 -0.32 11.10
C PRO A 112 -0.56 0.16 12.20
N ASP A 113 -0.25 -0.13 13.47
CA ASP A 113 -1.00 0.33 14.63
C ASP A 113 -0.91 1.85 14.86
N GLU A 114 0.24 2.47 14.62
CA GLU A 114 0.42 3.92 14.70
C GLU A 114 -0.28 4.64 13.53
N MET A 115 -0.29 4.05 12.34
CA MET A 115 -1.06 4.56 11.20
C MET A 115 -2.57 4.48 11.45
N LEU A 116 -3.04 3.38 12.05
CA LEU A 116 -4.45 3.20 12.43
C LEU A 116 -4.91 4.18 13.53
N LYS A 117 -4.02 4.51 14.47
CA LYS A 117 -4.30 5.52 15.50
C LYS A 117 -4.45 6.92 14.91
N GLU A 118 -3.65 7.26 13.91
CA GLU A 118 -3.75 8.56 13.23
C GLU A 118 -5.01 8.66 12.35
N GLU A 119 -5.39 7.59 11.64
CA GLU A 119 -6.67 7.54 10.91
C GLU A 119 -7.89 7.62 11.84
N GLN A 120 -7.80 7.10 13.07
CA GLN A 120 -8.84 7.26 14.09
C GLN A 120 -8.89 8.69 14.64
N SER A 121 -7.74 9.37 14.74
CA SER A 121 -7.68 10.78 15.17
C SER A 121 -8.07 11.78 14.07
N ALA A 122 -8.01 11.37 12.81
CA ALA A 122 -8.31 12.22 11.64
C ALA A 122 -9.79 12.21 11.22
N LYS A 123 -10.63 11.40 11.86
CA LYS A 123 -12.09 11.48 11.71
C LYS A 123 -12.63 12.37 12.83
N PRO A 124 -13.44 13.41 12.54
CA PRO A 124 -14.11 14.12 13.61
C PRO A 124 -14.90 13.10 14.42
N GLY A 125 -14.72 13.14 15.75
CA GLY A 125 -15.40 12.21 16.63
C GLY A 125 -16.92 12.31 16.41
N ILE A 126 -17.67 11.24 16.63
CA ILE A 126 -19.15 11.27 16.54
C ILE A 126 -19.72 12.46 17.36
N ALA A 127 -19.05 12.84 18.45
CA ALA A 127 -19.38 14.00 19.26
C ALA A 127 -19.16 15.36 18.56
N GLU A 128 -18.13 15.52 17.73
CA GLU A 128 -17.92 16.75 16.94
C GLU A 128 -18.95 16.86 15.82
N LEU A 129 -19.26 15.75 15.14
CA LEU A 129 -20.32 15.71 14.13
C LEU A 129 -21.71 15.97 14.75
N GLN A 130 -21.96 15.49 15.97
CA GLN A 130 -23.19 15.80 16.71
C GLN A 130 -23.26 17.27 17.13
N ALA A 131 -22.15 17.86 17.57
CA ALA A 131 -22.09 19.27 17.93
C ALA A 131 -22.32 20.18 16.71
N GLU A 132 -21.74 19.85 15.54
CA GLU A 132 -22.00 20.58 14.30
C GLU A 132 -23.48 20.51 13.89
N LEU A 133 -24.11 19.34 14.04
CA LEU A 133 -25.55 19.16 13.80
C LEU A 133 -26.42 19.99 14.75
N GLU A 134 -26.03 20.11 16.02
CA GLU A 134 -26.74 20.93 17.01
C GLU A 134 -26.59 22.44 16.77
N THR A 135 -25.58 22.86 15.99
CA THR A 135 -25.34 24.27 15.63
C THR A 135 -25.96 24.70 14.30
N LEU A 136 -26.63 23.80 13.58
CA LEU A 136 -27.31 24.15 12.34
C LEU A 136 -28.47 25.12 12.60
N SER A 137 -28.53 26.19 11.81
CA SER A 137 -29.63 27.15 11.88
C SER A 137 -30.87 26.61 11.16
N ASP A 138 -32.05 27.10 11.55
CA ASP A 138 -33.31 26.75 10.86
C ASP A 138 -33.28 27.08 9.35
N GLU A 139 -32.44 28.05 8.95
CA GLU A 139 -32.23 28.44 7.55
C GLU A 139 -31.45 27.36 6.79
N ASP A 140 -30.42 26.76 7.40
CA ASP A 140 -29.63 25.68 6.82
C ASP A 140 -30.45 24.39 6.67
N VAL A 141 -31.29 24.09 7.67
CA VAL A 141 -32.20 22.92 7.63
C VAL A 141 -33.22 23.07 6.50
N ASN A 142 -33.80 24.26 6.32
CA ASN A 142 -34.77 24.52 5.27
C ASN A 142 -34.14 24.48 3.87
N ALA A 143 -32.88 24.93 3.71
CA ALA A 143 -32.17 24.86 2.44
C ALA A 143 -31.95 23.39 1.99
N ILE A 144 -31.57 22.51 2.91
CA ILE A 144 -31.38 21.08 2.63
C ILE A 144 -32.70 20.40 2.27
N LEU A 145 -33.79 20.72 2.99
CA LEU A 145 -35.11 20.18 2.69
C LEU A 145 -35.59 20.60 1.28
N TYR A 146 -35.35 21.86 0.90
CA TYR A 146 -35.73 22.37 -0.42
C TYR A 146 -34.94 21.73 -1.57
N GLU A 147 -33.68 21.37 -1.35
CA GLU A 147 -32.86 20.62 -2.32
C GLU A 147 -33.30 19.16 -2.45
N SER A 148 -33.86 18.56 -1.39
CA SER A 148 -34.34 17.18 -1.40
C SER A 148 -35.72 16.97 -2.06
N GLU A 149 -36.45 18.06 -2.32
CA GLU A 149 -37.77 18.05 -2.98
C GLU A 149 -37.71 18.35 -4.49
N LYS A 150 -36.50 18.48 -5.07
CA LYS A 150 -36.26 18.55 -6.52
C LYS A 150 -35.78 17.22 -7.09
#